data_AF-A0A8C0WYP7-F1
#
_entry.id   AF-A0A8C0WYP7-F1
#
_cell.length_a   1.000
_cell.length_b   1.000
_cell.length_c   1.000
_cell.angle_alpha   90.00
_cell.angle_beta   90.00
_cell.angle_gamma   90.00
#
_symmetry.space_group_name_H-M   'P 1'
#
loop_
_entity.id
_entity.type
_entity.pdbx_description
1 polymer ?
#
loop_
_entity_poly.entity_id
_entity_poly.type
_entity_poly.pdbx_seq_one_letter_code
_entity_poly.pdbx_strand_id
1 'polypeptide(L)'
;MKGLLPTSGLLLLLLLLIPEPGVALPLSPSTTCCTQLYRQPLSNKLLRKVIQVELQEADGDCHLQAFVLHLARRSVCIHPQNRSLARWFERQGKRLQGTLPNLNLGLQGKMAYSPQQPK
;
A
#
# COMPACT_ATOMS: atom_id res chain seq x y z
N MET A 1 11.14 -26.00 -52.05
CA MET A 1 9.67 -25.94 -51.88
C MET A 1 9.36 -24.79 -50.94
N LYS A 2 8.89 -23.65 -51.45
CA LYS A 2 8.51 -22.49 -50.63
C LYS A 2 6.99 -22.53 -50.52
N GLY A 3 6.49 -23.08 -49.42
CA GLY A 3 5.06 -23.11 -49.13
C GLY A 3 4.61 -21.68 -48.87
N LEU A 4 3.91 -21.09 -49.84
CA LEU A 4 3.28 -19.79 -49.67
C LEU A 4 2.06 -20.03 -48.76
N LEU A 5 2.20 -19.66 -47.48
CA LEU A 5 1.08 -19.73 -46.54
C LEU A 5 -0.08 -18.92 -47.14
N PRO A 6 -1.30 -19.49 -47.26
CA PRO A 6 -2.42 -18.76 -47.80
C PRO A 6 -2.67 -17.52 -46.94
N THR A 7 -3.00 -16.40 -47.58
CA THR A 7 -3.31 -15.11 -46.90
C THR A 7 -4.32 -15.28 -45.77
N SER A 8 -5.23 -16.25 -45.89
CA SER A 8 -6.17 -16.70 -44.85
C SER A 8 -5.47 -17.16 -43.56
N GLY A 9 -4.41 -17.95 -43.66
CA GLY A 9 -3.62 -18.41 -42.51
C GLY A 9 -2.81 -17.28 -41.87
N LEU A 10 -2.32 -16.33 -42.67
CA LEU A 10 -1.65 -15.13 -42.17
C LEU A 10 -2.64 -14.23 -41.39
N LEU A 11 -3.85 -14.07 -41.92
CA LEU A 11 -4.93 -13.29 -41.29
C LEU A 11 -5.33 -13.91 -39.95
N LEU A 12 -5.49 -15.23 -39.89
CA LEU A 12 -5.78 -15.96 -38.65
C LEU A 12 -4.67 -15.80 -37.61
N LEU A 13 -3.40 -15.85 -38.03
CA LEU A 13 -2.26 -15.63 -37.13
C LEU A 13 -2.26 -14.20 -36.57
N LEU A 14 -2.56 -13.19 -37.39
CA LEU A 14 -2.68 -11.80 -36.96
C LEU A 14 -3.81 -11.60 -35.93
N LEU A 15 -4.94 -12.29 -36.11
CA LEU A 15 -6.07 -12.25 -35.19
C LEU A 15 -5.74 -12.85 -33.80
N LEU A 16 -4.90 -13.90 -33.75
CA LEU A 16 -4.46 -14.51 -32.49
C LEU A 16 -3.40 -13.68 -31.74
N LEU A 17 -2.73 -12.75 -32.43
CA LEU A 17 -1.75 -11.82 -31.84
C LEU A 17 -2.41 -10.54 -31.29
N ILE A 18 -3.73 -10.37 -31.44
CA ILE A 18 -4.44 -9.24 -30.85
C ILE A 18 -4.49 -9.47 -29.33
N PRO A 19 -3.84 -8.61 -28.51
CA PRO A 19 -4.01 -8.69 -27.08
C PRO A 19 -5.49 -8.43 -26.76
N GLU A 20 -6.15 -9.42 -26.16
CA GLU A 20 -7.51 -9.32 -25.64
C GLU A 20 -7.65 -8.01 -24.83
N PRO A 21 -8.50 -7.06 -25.24
CA PRO A 21 -8.81 -5.87 -24.45
C PRO A 21 -9.78 -6.27 -23.32
N GLY A 22 -9.38 -7.25 -22.52
CA GLY A 22 -10.24 -7.93 -21.55
C GLY A 22 -9.60 -8.14 -20.19
N VAL A 23 -8.32 -7.78 -20.02
CA VAL A 23 -7.76 -7.62 -18.67
C VAL A 23 -8.04 -6.19 -18.26
N ALA A 24 -9.20 -5.98 -17.62
CA ALA A 24 -9.38 -4.82 -16.76
C ALA A 24 -8.22 -4.85 -15.75
N LEU A 25 -7.16 -4.07 -16.03
CA LEU A 25 -6.16 -3.75 -15.03
C LEU A 25 -6.95 -3.32 -13.80
N PRO A 26 -6.68 -3.88 -12.60
CA PRO A 26 -7.34 -3.39 -11.40
C PRO A 26 -7.09 -1.88 -11.40
N LEU A 27 -8.16 -1.11 -11.61
CA LEU A 27 -8.12 0.33 -11.53
C LEU A 27 -7.43 0.60 -10.21
N SER A 28 -6.20 1.13 -10.27
CA SER A 28 -5.42 1.48 -9.09
C SER A 28 -6.41 2.17 -8.15
N PRO A 29 -6.62 1.65 -6.92
CA PRO A 29 -7.63 2.21 -6.04
C PRO A 29 -7.37 3.70 -6.01
N SER A 30 -8.34 4.49 -6.47
CA SER A 30 -8.21 5.95 -6.60
C SER A 30 -7.47 6.45 -5.37
N THR A 31 -6.26 6.96 -5.52
CA THR A 31 -5.34 7.17 -4.40
C THR A 31 -5.97 8.22 -3.48
N THR A 32 -6.59 7.76 -2.39
CA THR A 32 -7.28 8.66 -1.46
C THR A 32 -6.23 9.27 -0.53
N CYS A 33 -5.70 10.42 -0.91
CA CYS A 33 -4.67 11.10 -0.13
C CYS A 33 -5.23 11.64 1.19
N CYS A 34 -4.52 11.38 2.28
CA CYS A 34 -4.70 12.06 3.55
C CYS A 34 -4.40 13.56 3.40
N THR A 35 -5.39 14.40 3.62
CA THR A 35 -5.25 15.87 3.65
C THR A 35 -5.13 16.43 5.08
N GLN A 36 -5.62 15.67 6.08
CA GLN A 36 -5.63 16.04 7.50
C GLN A 36 -5.04 14.89 8.33
N LEU A 37 -4.13 15.21 9.26
CA LEU A 37 -3.43 14.22 10.08
C LEU A 37 -3.82 14.31 11.55
N TYR A 38 -4.19 13.18 12.15
CA TYR A 38 -4.41 13.06 13.57
C TYR A 38 -3.08 13.00 14.33
N ARG A 39 -2.85 14.01 15.19
CA ARG A 39 -1.60 14.17 15.96
C ARG A 39 -1.73 13.76 17.43
N GLN A 40 -2.95 13.67 17.95
CA GLN A 40 -3.19 13.35 19.35
C GLN A 40 -2.83 11.89 19.69
N PRO A 41 -2.57 11.57 20.97
CA PRO A 41 -2.27 10.21 21.39
C PRO A 41 -3.42 9.25 21.04
N LEU A 42 -3.07 8.15 20.38
CA LEU A 42 -4.04 7.10 20.08
C LEU A 42 -4.38 6.29 21.33
N SER A 43 -5.67 6.03 21.53
CA SER A 43 -6.14 5.16 22.61
C SER A 43 -5.83 3.70 22.29
N ASN A 44 -5.49 2.91 23.32
CA ASN A 44 -5.29 1.46 23.17
C ASN A 44 -6.55 0.75 22.62
N LYS A 45 -7.75 1.27 22.93
CA LYS A 45 -9.03 0.73 22.42
C LYS A 45 -9.13 0.87 20.90
N LEU A 46 -8.65 1.97 20.33
CA LEU A 46 -8.60 2.19 18.89
C LEU A 46 -7.57 1.27 18.25
N LEU A 47 -6.35 1.24 18.79
CA LEU A 47 -5.23 0.46 18.26
C LEU A 47 -5.52 -1.05 18.20
N ARG A 48 -6.32 -1.58 19.14
CA ARG A 48 -6.77 -2.98 19.11
C ARG A 48 -7.75 -3.32 17.98
N LYS A 49 -8.37 -2.32 17.36
CA LYS A 49 -9.36 -2.48 16.28
C LYS A 49 -8.77 -2.25 14.89
N VAL A 50 -7.47 -1.94 14.80
CA VAL A 50 -6.76 -1.74 13.53
C VAL A 50 -6.65 -3.09 12.84
N ILE A 51 -7.16 -3.17 11.61
CA ILE A 51 -7.13 -4.37 10.78
C ILE A 51 -5.92 -4.34 9.86
N GLN A 52 -5.63 -3.17 9.29
CA GLN A 52 -4.53 -2.97 8.36
C GLN A 52 -3.91 -1.59 8.59
N VAL A 53 -2.63 -1.49 8.26
CA VAL A 53 -1.87 -0.25 8.24
C VAL A 53 -1.24 -0.08 6.88
N GLU A 54 -1.29 1.12 6.35
CA GLU A 54 -0.68 1.51 5.09
C GLU A 54 0.16 2.77 5.30
N LEU A 55 1.32 2.83 4.65
CA LEU A 55 2.15 4.02 4.61
C LEU A 55 1.80 4.79 3.33
N GLN A 56 1.29 6.00 3.50
CA GLN A 56 1.20 6.97 2.42
C GLN A 56 2.54 7.72 2.35
N GLU A 57 3.29 7.49 1.27
CA GLU A 57 4.51 8.25 0.99
C GLU A 57 4.15 9.68 0.55
N ALA A 58 5.07 10.62 0.76
CA ALA A 58 4.90 12.01 0.32
C ALA A 58 5.39 12.17 -1.14
N ASP A 59 5.03 11.21 -2.00
CA ASP A 59 5.41 11.19 -3.41
C ASP A 59 4.37 11.96 -4.23
N GLY A 60 4.71 12.38 -5.45
CA GLY A 60 4.01 13.43 -6.23
C GLY A 60 2.48 13.40 -6.32
N ASP A 61 1.82 12.28 -6.03
CA ASP A 61 0.35 12.16 -5.94
C ASP A 61 -0.22 12.64 -4.59
N CYS A 62 0.51 12.45 -3.48
CA CYS A 62 0.13 12.89 -2.14
C CYS A 62 1.25 13.71 -1.49
N HIS A 63 0.98 14.97 -1.13
CA HIS A 63 2.00 15.87 -0.59
C HIS A 63 2.35 15.67 0.90
N LEU A 64 1.69 14.73 1.58
CA LEU A 64 1.84 14.51 3.02
C LEU A 64 2.15 13.05 3.31
N GLN A 65 3.19 12.81 4.10
CA GLN A 65 3.47 11.48 4.63
C GLN A 65 2.51 11.15 5.77
N ALA A 66 1.88 9.99 5.72
CA ALA A 66 0.89 9.57 6.71
C ALA A 66 0.87 8.06 6.93
N PHE A 67 0.48 7.62 8.13
CA PHE A 67 0.05 6.25 8.34
C PHE A 67 -1.47 6.18 8.26
N VAL A 68 -2.01 5.39 7.35
CA VAL A 68 -3.44 5.14 7.24
C VAL A 68 -3.77 3.90 8.05
N LEU A 69 -4.51 4.08 9.14
CA LEU A 69 -5.04 2.98 9.93
C LEU A 69 -6.41 2.61 9.40
N HIS A 70 -6.55 1.40 8.87
CA HIS A 70 -7.82 0.86 8.39
C HIS A 70 -8.51 0.11 9.54
N LEU A 71 -9.70 0.58 9.92
CA LEU A 71 -10.61 -0.09 10.84
C LEU A 71 -11.81 -0.64 10.06
N ALA A 72 -12.59 -1.52 10.68
CA ALA A 72 -13.73 -2.20 10.04
C ALA A 72 -14.72 -1.30 9.28
N ARG A 73 -14.86 -0.03 9.65
CA ARG A 73 -15.83 0.89 9.04
C ARG A 73 -15.25 2.21 8.54
N ARG A 74 -13.97 2.48 8.82
CA ARG A 74 -13.35 3.77 8.49
C ARG A 74 -11.84 3.69 8.53
N SER A 75 -11.20 4.63 7.86
CA SER A 75 -9.77 4.83 7.93
C SER A 75 -9.43 6.10 8.71
N VAL A 76 -8.26 6.12 9.35
CA VAL A 76 -7.78 7.29 10.10
C VAL A 76 -6.35 7.58 9.68
N CYS A 77 -6.11 8.79 9.19
CA CYS A 77 -4.79 9.29 8.83
C CYS A 77 -4.04 9.79 10.06
N ILE A 78 -2.90 9.17 10.37
CA ILE A 78 -2.09 9.45 11.56
C ILE A 78 -0.79 10.10 11.14
N HIS A 79 -0.39 11.13 11.90
CA HIS A 79 0.89 11.78 11.69
C HIS A 79 2.07 10.82 11.99
N PRO A 80 3.12 10.77 11.16
CA PRO A 80 4.25 9.86 11.34
C PRO A 80 4.94 9.95 12.72
N GLN A 81 4.96 11.15 13.31
CA GLN A 81 5.54 11.39 14.64
C GLN A 81 4.64 11.01 15.84
N ASN A 82 3.53 10.29 15.62
CA ASN A 82 2.62 9.90 16.71
C ASN A 82 3.26 8.84 17.63
N ARG A 83 3.59 9.25 18.87
CA ARG A 83 4.26 8.38 19.85
C ARG A 83 3.44 7.17 20.30
N SER A 84 2.11 7.22 20.24
CA SER A 84 1.28 6.05 20.56
C SER A 84 1.37 5.00 19.47
N LEU A 85 1.41 5.43 18.20
CA LEU A 85 1.54 4.55 17.06
C LEU A 85 2.93 3.88 17.03
N ALA A 86 4.00 4.64 17.25
CA ALA A 86 5.37 4.10 17.32
C ALA A 86 5.50 2.99 18.38
N ARG A 87 5.04 3.26 19.62
CA ARG A 87 5.02 2.26 20.70
C ARG A 87 4.16 1.05 20.37
N TRP A 88 3.08 1.24 19.61
CA TRP A 88 2.24 0.13 19.19
C TRP A 88 2.95 -0.76 18.17
N PHE A 89 3.65 -0.19 17.19
CA PHE A 89 4.47 -0.96 16.24
C PHE A 89 5.58 -1.73 16.96
N GLU A 90 6.30 -1.12 17.91
CA GLU A 90 7.32 -1.83 18.70
C GLU A 90 6.74 -3.07 19.40
N ARG A 91 5.53 -2.95 19.97
CA ARG A 91 4.83 -4.08 20.60
C ARG A 91 4.37 -5.12 19.57
N GLN A 92 3.89 -4.70 18.39
CA GLN A 92 3.52 -5.64 17.33
C GLN A 92 4.74 -6.36 16.75
N GLY A 93 5.85 -5.67 16.55
CA GLY A 93 7.11 -6.28 16.10
C GLY A 93 7.63 -7.34 17.06
N LYS A 94 7.56 -7.08 18.37
CA LYS A 94 7.86 -8.09 19.41
C LYS A 94 6.89 -9.28 19.38
N ARG A 95 5.61 -9.06 19.05
CA ARG A 95 4.59 -10.12 18.93
C ARG A 95 4.77 -10.96 17.66
N LEU A 96 5.13 -10.34 16.55
CA LEU A 96 5.39 -11.00 15.26
C LEU A 96 6.65 -11.88 15.28
N GLN A 97 7.62 -11.58 16.15
CA GLN A 97 8.73 -12.51 16.42
C GLN A 97 8.29 -13.81 17.13
N GLY A 98 7.08 -13.85 17.71
CA GLY A 98 6.54 -15.04 18.38
C GLY A 98 5.48 -15.81 17.60
N THR A 99 4.76 -15.19 16.65
CA THR A 99 3.74 -15.87 15.80
C THR A 99 3.42 -14.98 14.59
N LEU A 100 3.70 -15.46 13.37
CA LEU A 100 3.30 -14.79 12.12
C LEU A 100 1.84 -15.16 11.79
N PRO A 101 0.96 -14.20 11.46
CA PRO A 101 0.68 -14.03 10.03
C PRO A 101 0.49 -12.57 9.58
N ASN A 102 1.09 -12.28 8.43
CA ASN A 102 0.52 -11.50 7.33
C ASN A 102 -0.11 -10.12 7.63
N LEU A 103 0.64 -9.22 8.27
CA LEU A 103 0.59 -7.82 7.84
C LEU A 103 1.51 -7.73 6.63
N ASN A 104 0.99 -7.44 5.44
CA ASN A 104 1.80 -7.16 4.24
C ASN A 104 2.90 -6.16 4.63
N LEU A 105 4.11 -6.68 4.77
CA LEU A 105 5.17 -6.11 5.59
C LEU A 105 6.00 -5.12 4.77
N GLY A 106 5.34 -4.22 4.05
CA GLY A 106 5.98 -3.08 3.37
C GLY A 106 6.65 -2.10 4.34
N LEU A 107 6.52 -2.32 5.64
CA LEU A 107 7.05 -1.47 6.71
C LEU A 107 8.40 -1.92 7.27
N GLN A 108 8.88 -3.14 6.97
CA GLN A 108 10.17 -3.61 7.51
C GLN A 108 11.40 -2.96 6.85
N GLY A 109 11.28 -2.43 5.63
CA GLY A 109 12.41 -1.86 4.89
C GLY A 109 12.75 -0.40 5.18
N LYS A 110 11.86 0.37 5.84
CA LYS A 110 12.02 1.83 6.00
C LYS A 110 11.84 2.33 7.44
N MET A 111 12.07 1.49 8.46
CA MET A 111 12.19 1.95 9.85
C MET A 111 13.61 2.45 10.20
N ALA A 112 14.31 3.03 9.23
CA ALA A 112 15.35 4.01 9.49
C ALA A 112 14.67 5.40 9.57
N TYR A 113 13.94 5.65 10.65
CA TYR A 113 13.53 7.00 11.00
C TYR A 113 14.78 7.78 11.39
N SER A 114 15.38 8.49 10.43
CA SER A 114 16.36 9.53 10.71
C SER A 114 15.60 10.76 11.23
N PRO A 115 15.83 11.22 12.47
CA PRO A 115 15.37 12.53 12.87
C PRO A 115 16.25 13.54 12.13
N GLN A 116 15.78 14.08 11.01
CA GLN A 116 16.38 15.30 10.49
C GLN A 116 16.03 16.41 11.48
N GLN A 117 17.01 16.72 12.35
CA GLN A 117 16.99 17.90 13.18
C GLN A 117 17.03 19.14 12.25
N PRO A 118 16.22 20.18 12.52
CA PRO A 118 16.43 21.46 11.88
C PRO A 118 17.70 22.10 12.49
N LYS A 119 18.62 22.52 11.63
CA LYS A 119 19.66 23.50 11.97
C LYS A 119 19.40 24.76 11.17
#